data_AF-A0AAV2JZB3-F1
#
_entry.id   AF-A0AAV2JZB3-F1
#
_cell.length_a   1.000
_cell.length_b   1.000
_cell.length_c   1.000
_cell.angle_alpha   90.00
_cell.angle_beta   90.00
_cell.angle_gamma   90.00
#
_symmetry.space_group_name_H-M   'P 1'
#
loop_
_entity.id
_entity.type
_entity.pdbx_description
1 polymer ?
#
loop_
_entity_poly.entity_id
_entity_poly.type
_entity_poly.pdbx_seq_one_letter_code
_entity_poly.pdbx_strand_id
1 'polypeptide(L)'
;MEGLPVGWTLHTCDRVGLLQDRQPPNSQVYELFHEDAQGFQLSGQPWWRIKLFVWEPVLFGTWDGVFTSCMINIFGVVLFLRTGYLVGNTGVLLGMFLVSLVVAVALVTVFSGVGISEHCGVGGGGIYSMISTVLGGRLGGTVALLYVFGQCVAGAMYITGFSESVAVLLGLQGPWAVRAVSAIVLLALLFINLAGVKWIVRLQLLLLAALAVSTLDFVIGSFSHLDPG
;
A
#
# COMPACT_ATOMS: atom_id res chain seq x y z
N MET A 1 -26.27 -7.37 49.10
CA MET A 1 -25.18 -6.40 48.89
C MET A 1 -24.01 -7.24 48.37
N GLU A 2 -24.13 -7.71 47.13
CA GLU A 2 -23.42 -7.16 45.93
C GLU A 2 -22.04 -7.84 45.81
N GLY A 3 -21.63 -8.51 44.74
CA GLY A 3 -22.21 -8.79 43.43
C GLY A 3 -21.15 -9.44 42.53
N LEU A 4 -21.64 -10.17 41.51
CA LEU A 4 -20.95 -10.71 40.31
C LEU A 4 -20.38 -12.15 40.39
N PRO A 5 -21.01 -13.12 39.67
CA PRO A 5 -20.46 -14.44 39.46
C PRO A 5 -19.50 -14.47 38.26
N VAL A 6 -18.43 -15.25 38.46
CA VAL A 6 -17.49 -15.76 37.46
C VAL A 6 -18.26 -16.46 36.34
N GLY A 7 -18.35 -15.86 35.16
CA GLY A 7 -19.30 -16.32 34.15
C GLY A 7 -19.07 -15.84 32.72
N TRP A 8 -17.85 -15.52 32.31
CA TRP A 8 -17.55 -15.24 30.89
C TRP A 8 -16.10 -15.60 30.59
N THR A 9 -15.83 -16.84 30.16
CA THR A 9 -14.61 -17.15 29.37
C THR A 9 -14.60 -18.54 28.72
N LEU A 10 -15.44 -19.50 29.13
CA LEU A 10 -15.31 -20.89 28.63
C LEU A 10 -16.41 -21.41 27.71
N HIS A 11 -17.44 -20.62 27.35
CA HIS A 11 -18.64 -21.17 26.71
C HIS A 11 -18.79 -20.93 25.19
N THR A 12 -17.83 -20.24 24.56
CA THR A 12 -17.85 -19.97 23.10
C THR A 12 -17.02 -20.94 22.27
N CYS A 13 -16.15 -21.76 22.88
CA CYS A 13 -15.28 -22.69 22.13
C CYS A 13 -15.98 -24.02 21.80
N ASP A 14 -16.81 -24.57 22.69
CA ASP A 14 -17.49 -25.86 22.45
C ASP A 14 -18.68 -25.77 21.48
N ARG A 15 -19.24 -24.57 21.26
CA ARG A 15 -20.40 -24.44 20.36
C ARG A 15 -20.04 -24.44 18.87
N VAL A 16 -18.76 -24.36 18.53
CA VAL A 16 -18.27 -24.45 17.14
C VAL A 16 -18.03 -25.92 16.73
N GLY A 17 -17.72 -26.82 17.68
CA GLY A 17 -17.48 -28.23 17.38
C GLY A 17 -18.74 -29.08 17.10
N LEU A 18 -19.89 -28.69 17.64
CA LEU A 18 -21.12 -29.52 17.59
C LEU A 18 -22.15 -29.12 16.51
N LEU A 19 -21.86 -28.10 15.70
CA LEU A 19 -22.69 -27.76 14.52
C LEU A 19 -22.05 -28.19 13.19
N GLN A 20 -20.92 -28.90 13.23
CA GLN A 20 -20.20 -29.40 12.05
C GLN A 20 -20.69 -30.80 11.60
N ASP A 21 -21.86 -31.26 12.06
CA ASP A 21 -22.47 -32.56 11.67
C ASP A 21 -23.83 -32.39 10.94
N ARG A 22 -24.11 -31.18 10.45
CA ARG A 22 -25.23 -30.91 9.54
C ARG A 22 -24.68 -30.39 8.23
N GLN A 23 -24.27 -31.33 7.39
CA GLN A 23 -23.91 -31.09 5.99
C GLN A 23 -25.07 -30.41 5.22
N PRO A 24 -24.89 -29.18 4.69
CA PRO A 24 -25.71 -28.70 3.59
C PRO A 24 -25.02 -29.03 2.25
N PRO A 25 -25.77 -29.13 1.14
CA PRO A 25 -25.28 -29.59 -0.17
C PRO A 25 -24.48 -28.50 -0.93
N ASN A 26 -23.53 -27.86 -0.27
CA ASN A 26 -22.74 -26.73 -0.80
C ASN A 26 -21.22 -26.93 -0.69
N SER A 27 -20.75 -28.16 -0.46
CA SER A 27 -19.30 -28.48 -0.46
C SER A 27 -18.64 -28.16 -1.80
N GLN A 28 -19.39 -28.30 -2.91
CA GLN A 28 -18.89 -28.00 -4.25
C GLN A 28 -18.57 -26.51 -4.45
N VAL A 29 -19.33 -25.59 -3.82
CA VAL A 29 -19.08 -24.14 -3.96
C VAL A 29 -17.83 -23.71 -3.17
N TYR A 30 -17.56 -24.34 -2.02
CA TYR A 30 -16.33 -24.09 -1.27
C TYR A 30 -15.09 -24.69 -1.94
N GLU A 31 -15.23 -25.83 -2.64
CA GLU A 31 -14.16 -26.33 -3.51
C GLU A 31 -13.93 -25.45 -4.74
N LEU A 32 -14.97 -24.89 -5.37
CA LEU A 32 -14.83 -23.96 -6.50
C LEU A 32 -14.06 -22.68 -6.14
N PHE A 33 -14.26 -22.11 -4.95
CA PHE A 33 -13.46 -20.96 -4.49
C PHE A 33 -12.04 -21.34 -4.04
N HIS A 34 -11.80 -22.61 -3.66
CA HIS A 34 -10.46 -23.11 -3.35
C HIS A 34 -9.69 -23.58 -4.60
N GLU A 35 -10.39 -23.98 -5.66
CA GLU A 35 -9.86 -24.19 -7.01
C GLU A 35 -9.52 -22.87 -7.71
N ASP A 36 -10.24 -21.77 -7.45
CA ASP A 36 -9.91 -20.45 -8.00
C ASP A 36 -8.72 -19.77 -7.30
N ALA A 37 -8.44 -20.10 -6.03
CA ALA A 37 -7.28 -19.61 -5.29
C ALA A 37 -5.97 -20.35 -5.65
N GLN A 38 -6.07 -21.57 -6.17
CA GLN A 38 -4.94 -22.33 -6.76
C GLN A 38 -4.92 -22.28 -8.30
N GLY A 39 -6.02 -21.85 -8.92
CA GLY A 39 -6.24 -21.77 -10.36
C GLY A 39 -5.44 -20.68 -11.10
N PHE A 40 -4.69 -19.85 -10.39
CA PHE A 40 -3.70 -18.98 -11.04
C PHE A 40 -2.41 -19.73 -11.42
N GLN A 41 -2.19 -20.98 -10.97
CA GLN A 41 -0.87 -21.61 -11.12
C GLN A 41 -0.78 -22.86 -11.99
N LEU A 42 -1.80 -23.70 -12.23
CA LEU A 42 -1.62 -24.86 -13.14
C LEU A 42 -2.93 -25.46 -13.68
N SER A 43 -3.36 -25.02 -14.86
CA SER A 43 -3.86 -25.88 -15.98
C SER A 43 -4.71 -25.03 -16.94
N GLY A 44 -4.26 -24.91 -18.20
CA GLY A 44 -5.11 -24.40 -19.29
C GLY A 44 -4.56 -23.30 -20.20
N GLN A 45 -3.24 -23.06 -20.29
CA GLN A 45 -2.67 -22.13 -21.28
C GLN A 45 -1.97 -22.89 -22.42
N PRO A 46 -2.20 -22.53 -23.70
CA PRO A 46 -1.59 -23.18 -24.85
C PRO A 46 -0.06 -23.01 -24.89
N TRP A 47 0.61 -24.03 -25.42
CA TRP A 47 2.06 -24.31 -25.35
C TRP A 47 3.04 -23.25 -25.92
N TRP A 48 2.56 -22.14 -26.46
CA TRP A 48 3.42 -21.10 -27.08
C TRP A 48 3.72 -19.89 -26.18
N ARG A 49 3.18 -19.78 -24.96
CA ARG A 49 3.30 -18.55 -24.13
C ARG A 49 3.97 -18.70 -22.76
N ILE A 50 4.37 -19.91 -22.36
CA ILE A 50 4.82 -20.18 -20.97
C ILE A 50 6.36 -20.11 -20.82
N LYS A 51 7.10 -19.77 -21.89
CA LYS A 51 8.57 -19.71 -21.88
C LYS A 51 9.18 -18.31 -21.96
N LEU A 52 8.36 -17.25 -21.96
CA LEU A 52 8.84 -15.86 -22.06
C LEU A 52 8.76 -15.08 -20.73
N PHE A 53 8.19 -15.68 -19.69
CA PHE A 53 7.92 -15.01 -18.41
C PHE A 53 8.18 -15.92 -17.20
N VAL A 54 9.07 -16.90 -17.33
CA VAL A 54 9.74 -17.48 -16.14
C VAL A 54 10.88 -16.54 -15.80
N TRP A 55 10.52 -15.52 -15.03
CA TRP A 55 11.47 -14.74 -14.26
C TRP A 55 11.66 -15.51 -12.97
N GLU A 56 12.89 -15.91 -12.65
CA GLU A 56 13.20 -16.44 -11.32
C GLU A 56 12.59 -15.49 -10.28
N PRO A 57 11.85 -16.01 -9.29
CA PRO A 57 11.49 -15.21 -8.13
C PRO A 57 12.80 -14.84 -7.47
N VAL A 58 13.30 -13.65 -7.79
CA VAL A 58 14.30 -12.99 -6.95
C VAL A 58 13.62 -12.89 -5.59
N LEU A 59 14.03 -13.74 -4.64
CA LEU A 59 13.60 -13.61 -3.25
C LEU A 59 14.13 -12.27 -2.78
N PHE A 60 13.30 -11.23 -2.93
CA PHE A 60 13.56 -9.94 -2.32
C PHE A 60 13.58 -10.19 -0.82
N GLY A 61 14.73 -9.96 -0.20
CA GLY A 61 14.84 -10.00 1.25
C GLY A 61 13.89 -8.98 1.88
N THR A 62 13.51 -9.19 3.14
CA THR A 62 12.58 -8.32 3.87
C THR A 62 13.02 -6.85 3.86
N TRP A 63 14.33 -6.62 3.88
CA TRP A 63 14.95 -5.30 3.79
C TRP A 63 14.88 -4.67 2.39
N ASP A 64 15.20 -5.44 1.36
CA ASP A 64 15.28 -4.89 -0.01
C ASP A 64 13.89 -4.71 -0.62
N GLY A 65 12.95 -5.61 -0.29
CA GLY A 65 11.58 -5.59 -0.81
C GLY A 65 10.62 -4.74 0.02
N VAL A 66 10.40 -5.09 1.29
CA VAL A 66 9.30 -4.52 2.09
C VAL A 66 9.69 -3.19 2.71
N PHE A 67 10.88 -3.11 3.31
CA PHE A 67 11.31 -1.89 4.00
C PHE A 67 11.50 -0.73 3.02
N THR A 68 12.23 -0.94 1.92
CA THR A 68 12.39 0.05 0.84
C THR A 68 11.04 0.51 0.28
N SER A 69 10.12 -0.43 0.07
CA SER A 69 8.80 -0.12 -0.49
C SER A 69 7.91 0.67 0.46
N CYS A 70 7.97 0.37 1.76
CA CYS A 70 7.27 1.15 2.78
C CYS A 70 7.86 2.55 2.91
N MET A 71 9.20 2.66 2.93
CA MET A 71 9.91 3.94 3.04
C MET A 71 9.59 4.88 1.89
N ILE A 72 9.62 4.42 0.63
CA ILE A 72 9.29 5.28 -0.52
C ILE A 72 7.83 5.73 -0.52
N ASN A 73 6.90 4.90 -0.03
CA ASN A 73 5.49 5.26 0.03
C ASN A 73 5.22 6.32 1.11
N ILE A 74 5.92 6.23 2.27
CA ILE A 74 5.80 7.21 3.35
C ILE A 74 6.56 8.50 3.03
N PHE A 75 7.81 8.39 2.57
CA PHE A 75 8.69 9.51 2.23
C PHE A 75 8.52 10.03 0.80
N GLY A 76 7.42 9.68 0.14
CA GLY A 76 7.19 10.03 -1.25
C GLY A 76 7.22 11.55 -1.50
N VAL A 77 7.24 11.90 -2.79
CA VAL A 77 7.27 13.29 -3.32
C VAL A 77 6.27 14.25 -2.64
N VAL A 78 5.17 13.73 -2.10
CA VAL A 78 4.15 14.51 -1.39
C VAL A 78 4.72 15.28 -0.19
N LEU A 79 5.73 14.75 0.52
CA LEU A 79 6.28 15.45 1.68
C LEU A 79 6.99 16.75 1.26
N PHE A 80 7.66 16.79 0.12
CA PHE A 80 8.36 17.99 -0.33
C PHE A 80 7.40 19.05 -0.86
N LEU A 81 6.41 18.65 -1.68
CA LEU A 81 5.46 19.59 -2.28
C LEU A 81 4.39 20.06 -1.30
N ARG A 82 3.93 19.18 -0.40
CA ARG A 82 2.75 19.47 0.43
C ARG A 82 3.09 19.94 1.84
N THR A 83 4.17 19.43 2.45
CA THR A 83 4.54 19.87 3.82
C THR A 83 4.95 21.33 3.83
N GLY A 84 5.67 21.81 2.79
CA GLY A 84 6.04 23.22 2.65
C GLY A 84 4.82 24.15 2.53
N TYR A 85 3.85 23.80 1.68
CA TYR A 85 2.61 24.57 1.56
C TYR A 85 1.76 24.51 2.84
N LEU A 86 1.68 23.33 3.47
CA LEU A 86 0.89 23.12 4.70
C LEU A 86 1.47 23.93 5.87
N VAL A 87 2.78 23.87 6.11
CA VAL A 87 3.40 24.64 7.20
C VAL A 87 3.32 26.16 6.92
N GLY A 88 3.42 26.58 5.66
CA GLY A 88 3.28 27.98 5.25
C GLY A 88 1.88 28.55 5.50
N ASN A 89 0.83 27.76 5.25
CA ASN A 89 -0.56 28.22 5.41
C ASN A 89 -1.11 28.01 6.83
N THR A 90 -0.69 26.96 7.53
CA THR A 90 -1.25 26.55 8.83
C THR A 90 -0.38 26.99 10.02
N GLY A 91 0.84 27.45 9.75
CA GLY A 91 1.81 27.87 10.77
C GLY A 91 2.53 26.67 11.43
N VAL A 92 3.69 26.94 12.03
CA VAL A 92 4.60 25.90 12.55
C VAL A 92 3.98 25.11 13.72
N LEU A 93 3.34 25.79 14.67
CA LEU A 93 2.78 25.16 15.86
C LEU A 93 1.63 24.19 15.51
N LEU A 94 0.71 24.65 14.67
CA LEU A 94 -0.44 23.86 14.21
C LEU A 94 0.01 22.75 13.25
N GLY A 95 1.02 23.01 12.41
CA GLY A 95 1.66 22.00 11.58
C GLY A 95 2.28 20.87 12.40
N MET A 96 2.98 21.19 13.50
CA MET A 96 3.58 20.19 14.39
C MET A 96 2.51 19.31 15.07
N PHE A 97 1.39 19.90 15.49
CA PHE A 97 0.26 19.15 16.03
C PHE A 97 -0.38 18.22 14.98
N LEU A 98 -0.60 18.70 13.76
CA LEU A 98 -1.14 17.89 12.66
C LEU A 98 -0.24 16.69 12.33
N VAL A 99 1.06 16.91 12.20
CA VAL A 99 2.03 15.83 11.94
C VAL A 99 2.02 14.81 13.08
N SER A 100 2.02 15.27 14.34
CA SER A 100 1.94 14.38 15.50
C SER A 100 0.68 13.51 15.49
N LEU A 101 -0.47 14.07 15.11
CA LEU A 101 -1.74 13.33 15.05
C LEU A 101 -1.71 12.27 13.93
N VAL A 102 -1.19 12.62 12.75
CA VAL A 102 -1.04 11.67 11.64
C VAL A 102 -0.13 10.51 12.02
N VAL A 103 1.01 10.80 12.66
CA VAL A 103 1.93 9.76 13.15
C VAL A 103 1.25 8.88 14.20
N ALA A 104 0.48 9.44 15.12
CA ALA A 104 -0.27 8.66 16.11
C ALA A 104 -1.26 7.68 15.44
N VAL A 105 -2.04 8.13 14.45
CA VAL A 105 -2.96 7.27 13.70
C VAL A 105 -2.22 6.16 12.94
N ALA A 106 -1.09 6.50 12.31
CA ALA A 106 -0.25 5.52 11.61
C ALA A 106 0.30 4.46 12.58
N LEU A 107 0.81 4.87 13.74
CA LEU A 107 1.32 3.96 14.77
C LEU A 107 0.23 3.02 15.29
N VAL A 108 -0.98 3.52 15.57
CA VAL A 108 -2.11 2.69 15.98
C VAL A 108 -2.44 1.63 14.92
N THR A 109 -2.40 2.01 13.64
CA THR A 109 -2.68 1.08 12.53
C THR A 109 -1.57 0.03 12.40
N VAL A 110 -0.30 0.42 12.53
CA VAL A 110 0.84 -0.52 12.48
C VAL A 110 0.79 -1.48 13.65
N PHE A 111 0.55 -1.00 14.88
CA PHE A 111 0.41 -1.87 16.06
C PHE A 111 -0.75 -2.86 15.90
N SER A 112 -1.88 -2.41 15.36
CA SER A 112 -3.00 -3.31 15.06
C SER A 112 -2.64 -4.36 14.00
N GLY A 113 -1.91 -3.96 12.96
CA GLY A 113 -1.44 -4.87 11.91
C GLY A 113 -0.46 -5.92 12.40
N VAL A 114 0.46 -5.54 13.31
CA VAL A 114 1.40 -6.48 13.95
C VAL A 114 0.64 -7.52 14.77
N GLY A 115 -0.32 -7.09 15.60
CA GLY A 115 -1.13 -8.03 16.39
C GLY A 115 -1.93 -9.00 15.51
N ILE A 116 -2.43 -8.54 14.36
CA ILE A 116 -3.08 -9.40 13.36
C ILE A 116 -2.08 -10.43 12.80
N SER A 117 -0.86 -9.99 12.47
CA SER A 117 0.17 -10.86 11.89
C SER A 117 0.69 -11.92 12.87
N GLU A 118 0.67 -11.67 14.18
CA GLU A 118 1.08 -12.64 15.20
C GLU A 118 0.02 -13.74 15.41
N HIS A 119 -1.26 -13.38 15.30
CA HIS A 119 -2.38 -14.30 15.53
C HIS A 119 -2.86 -15.05 14.28
N CYS A 120 -2.48 -14.59 13.08
CA CYS A 120 -2.86 -15.25 11.82
C CYS A 120 -1.70 -16.07 11.26
N GLY A 121 -1.96 -17.35 11.01
CA GLY A 121 -1.02 -18.18 10.25
C GLY A 121 -0.76 -17.57 8.89
N VAL A 122 0.51 -17.31 8.56
CA VAL A 122 0.95 -16.78 7.27
C VAL A 122 0.67 -17.83 6.19
N GLY A 123 -0.54 -17.78 5.62
CA GLY A 123 -0.81 -18.44 4.34
C GLY A 123 0.04 -17.78 3.25
N GLY A 124 0.43 -18.53 2.21
CA GLY A 124 1.27 -18.01 1.11
C GLY A 124 0.65 -16.92 0.24
N GLY A 125 -0.58 -16.46 0.56
CA GLY A 125 -1.22 -15.32 -0.08
C GLY A 125 -0.85 -14.02 0.63
N GLY A 126 -0.66 -12.93 -0.12
CA GLY A 126 -0.28 -11.63 0.43
C GLY A 126 -1.32 -11.01 1.38
N ILE A 127 -1.28 -9.69 1.53
CA ILE A 127 -2.05 -8.94 2.54
C ILE A 127 -3.56 -9.24 2.50
N TYR A 128 -4.14 -9.47 1.31
CA TYR A 128 -5.56 -9.84 1.18
C TYR A 128 -5.91 -11.17 1.87
N SER A 129 -5.04 -12.18 1.75
CA SER A 129 -5.25 -13.48 2.39
C SER A 129 -5.29 -13.31 3.90
N MET A 130 -4.34 -12.57 4.47
CA MET A 130 -4.31 -12.30 5.92
C MET A 130 -5.56 -11.58 6.40
N ILE A 131 -5.99 -10.53 5.69
CA ILE A 131 -7.18 -9.74 6.05
C ILE A 131 -8.46 -10.58 5.95
N SER A 132 -8.59 -11.39 4.89
CA SER A 132 -9.77 -12.23 4.67
C SER A 132 -9.92 -13.32 5.72
N THR A 133 -8.81 -13.82 6.27
CA THR A 133 -8.80 -14.80 7.37
C THR A 133 -9.26 -14.17 8.70
N VAL A 134 -8.93 -12.90 8.95
CA VAL A 134 -9.25 -12.20 10.23
C VAL A 134 -10.67 -11.66 10.24
N LEU A 135 -11.08 -10.95 9.18
CA LEU A 135 -12.37 -10.26 9.12
C LEU A 135 -13.48 -11.11 8.49
N GLY A 136 -13.15 -12.28 7.94
CA GLY A 136 -14.04 -13.11 7.13
C GLY A 136 -14.25 -12.55 5.72
N GLY A 137 -14.61 -13.43 4.78
CA GLY A 137 -14.65 -13.11 3.34
C GLY A 137 -15.55 -11.92 2.96
N ARG A 138 -16.65 -11.68 3.67
CA ARG A 138 -17.60 -10.58 3.38
C ARG A 138 -17.04 -9.19 3.71
N LEU A 139 -16.39 -9.05 4.86
CA LEU A 139 -15.80 -7.77 5.28
C LEU A 139 -14.44 -7.54 4.61
N GLY A 140 -13.62 -8.59 4.46
CA GLY A 140 -12.32 -8.51 3.79
C GLY A 140 -12.43 -8.04 2.34
N GLY A 141 -13.42 -8.52 1.57
CA GLY A 141 -13.66 -8.06 0.20
C GLY A 141 -14.04 -6.58 0.09
N THR A 142 -14.87 -6.08 1.01
CA THR A 142 -15.33 -4.68 0.99
C THR A 142 -14.18 -3.72 1.34
N VAL A 143 -13.39 -4.05 2.36
CA VAL A 143 -12.23 -3.25 2.77
C VAL A 143 -11.15 -3.24 1.67
N ALA A 144 -10.92 -4.39 1.01
CA ALA A 144 -9.97 -4.47 -0.09
C ALA A 144 -10.39 -3.61 -1.29
N LEU A 145 -11.67 -3.58 -1.64
CA LEU A 145 -12.18 -2.75 -2.72
C LEU A 145 -12.02 -1.25 -2.40
N LEU A 146 -12.34 -0.85 -1.17
CA LEU A 146 -12.12 0.53 -0.69
C LEU A 146 -10.64 0.91 -0.72
N TYR A 147 -9.75 -0.01 -0.32
CA TYR A 147 -8.31 0.22 -0.36
C TYR A 147 -7.79 0.40 -1.80
N VAL A 148 -8.19 -0.47 -2.73
CA VAL A 148 -7.79 -0.34 -4.15
C VAL A 148 -8.30 0.97 -4.74
N PHE A 149 -9.55 1.34 -4.45
CA PHE A 149 -10.11 2.62 -4.88
C PHE A 149 -9.30 3.81 -4.32
N GLY A 150 -8.95 3.76 -3.03
CA GLY A 150 -8.10 4.77 -2.41
C GLY A 150 -6.73 4.89 -3.06
N GLN A 151 -6.08 3.76 -3.38
CA GLN A 151 -4.79 3.74 -4.09
C GLN A 151 -4.89 4.31 -5.50
N CYS A 152 -5.98 4.04 -6.23
CA CYS A 152 -6.22 4.65 -7.54
C CYS A 152 -6.35 6.18 -7.45
N VAL A 153 -7.11 6.69 -6.46
CA VAL A 153 -7.28 8.13 -6.24
C VAL A 153 -5.96 8.79 -5.82
N ALA A 154 -5.20 8.15 -4.93
CA ALA A 154 -3.88 8.63 -4.52
C ALA A 154 -2.91 8.70 -5.71
N GLY A 155 -2.87 7.65 -6.55
CA GLY A 155 -2.08 7.64 -7.78
C GLY A 155 -2.46 8.76 -8.75
N ALA A 156 -3.76 8.99 -8.95
CA ALA A 156 -4.24 10.10 -9.78
C ALA A 156 -3.81 11.47 -9.24
N MET A 157 -3.85 11.64 -7.91
CA MET A 157 -3.40 12.87 -7.25
C MET A 157 -1.88 13.10 -7.47
N TYR A 158 -1.06 12.06 -7.35
CA TYR A 158 0.40 12.16 -7.55
C TYR A 158 0.75 12.55 -8.98
N ILE A 159 0.07 11.94 -9.96
CA ILE A 159 0.24 12.27 -11.38
C ILE A 159 -0.16 13.71 -11.65
N THR A 160 -1.27 14.16 -11.05
CA THR A 160 -1.75 15.53 -11.24
C THR A 160 -0.77 16.55 -10.67
N GLY A 161 -0.28 16.37 -9.44
CA GLY A 161 0.71 17.28 -8.84
C GLY A 161 2.03 17.33 -9.61
N PHE A 162 2.48 16.19 -10.16
CA PHE A 162 3.64 16.16 -11.05
C PHE A 162 3.36 16.91 -12.36
N SER A 163 2.20 16.68 -12.98
CA SER A 163 1.83 17.32 -14.24
C SER A 163 1.70 18.85 -14.13
N GLU A 164 1.21 19.37 -13.01
CA GLU A 164 1.17 20.80 -12.73
C GLU A 164 2.58 21.38 -12.66
N SER A 165 3.47 20.72 -11.92
CA SER A 165 4.87 21.14 -11.78
C SER A 165 5.59 21.15 -13.14
N VAL A 166 5.38 20.13 -13.97
CA VAL A 166 5.95 20.05 -15.33
C VAL A 166 5.34 21.09 -16.27
N ALA A 167 4.03 21.34 -16.20
CA ALA A 167 3.37 22.33 -17.05
C ALA A 167 3.87 23.76 -16.76
N VAL A 168 4.14 24.07 -15.49
CA VAL A 168 4.76 25.35 -15.09
C VAL A 168 6.16 25.49 -15.70
N LEU A 169 6.99 24.44 -15.67
CA LEU A 169 8.35 24.45 -16.24
C LEU A 169 8.35 24.62 -17.76
N LEU A 170 7.35 24.06 -18.46
CA LEU A 170 7.22 24.16 -19.92
C LEU A 170 6.61 25.50 -20.39
N GLY A 171 6.14 26.36 -19.48
CA GLY A 171 5.53 27.65 -19.81
C GLY A 171 4.20 27.55 -20.57
N LEU A 172 3.61 26.35 -20.66
CA LEU A 172 2.37 26.09 -21.40
C LEU A 172 1.16 26.36 -20.49
N GLN A 173 0.72 27.62 -20.41
CA GLN A 173 -0.39 28.04 -19.53
C GLN A 173 -1.80 27.70 -20.07
N GLY A 174 -1.91 26.74 -20.98
CA GLY A 174 -3.20 26.28 -21.48
C GLY A 174 -3.86 25.26 -20.54
N PRO A 175 -5.14 25.41 -20.14
CA PRO A 175 -5.84 24.39 -19.34
C PRO A 175 -5.96 23.04 -20.07
N TRP A 176 -5.92 23.06 -21.41
CA TRP A 176 -5.81 21.87 -22.24
C TRP A 176 -4.41 21.24 -22.21
N ALA A 177 -3.35 22.05 -22.04
CA ALA A 177 -1.97 21.57 -21.98
C ALA A 177 -1.71 20.78 -20.69
N VAL A 178 -2.19 21.24 -19.53
CA VAL A 178 -2.06 20.51 -18.26
C VAL A 178 -2.74 19.13 -18.33
N ARG A 179 -3.94 19.07 -18.92
CA ARG A 179 -4.67 17.81 -19.14
C ARG A 179 -3.95 16.86 -20.11
N ALA A 180 -3.33 17.40 -21.16
CA ALA A 180 -2.54 16.59 -22.08
C ALA A 180 -1.27 16.06 -21.42
N VAL A 181 -0.56 16.87 -20.64
CA VAL A 181 0.64 16.46 -19.90
C VAL A 181 0.29 15.37 -18.88
N SER A 182 -0.79 15.53 -18.10
CA SER A 182 -1.20 14.50 -17.14
C SER A 182 -1.59 13.18 -17.82
N ALA A 183 -2.26 13.23 -18.97
CA ALA A 183 -2.59 12.04 -19.77
C ALA A 183 -1.32 11.35 -20.32
N ILE A 184 -0.34 12.11 -20.80
CA ILE A 184 0.95 11.57 -21.27
C ILE A 184 1.71 10.91 -20.13
N VAL A 185 1.78 11.56 -18.96
CA VAL A 185 2.45 11.00 -17.76
C VAL A 185 1.76 9.72 -17.29
N LEU A 186 0.42 9.70 -17.25
CA LEU A 186 -0.35 8.50 -16.93
C LEU A 186 -0.04 7.35 -17.89
N LEU A 187 -0.01 7.62 -19.19
CA LEU A 187 0.27 6.62 -20.22
C LEU A 187 1.72 6.11 -20.13
N ALA A 188 2.69 6.98 -19.87
CA ALA A 188 4.08 6.60 -19.64
C ALA A 188 4.23 5.71 -18.40
N LEU A 189 3.59 6.07 -17.28
CA LEU A 189 3.58 5.26 -16.06
C LEU A 189 2.90 3.91 -16.30
N LEU A 190 1.81 3.87 -17.06
CA LEU A 190 1.15 2.63 -17.44
C LEU A 190 2.10 1.74 -18.26
N PHE A 191 2.81 2.31 -19.23
CA PHE A 191 3.80 1.57 -20.03
C PHE A 191 4.92 0.99 -19.16
N ILE A 192 5.43 1.76 -18.19
CA ILE A 192 6.45 1.29 -17.24
C ILE A 192 5.91 0.13 -16.38
N ASN A 193 4.66 0.20 -15.93
CA ASN A 193 4.02 -0.89 -15.19
C ASN A 193 3.86 -2.15 -16.06
N LEU A 194 3.59 -2.00 -17.36
CA LEU A 194 3.48 -3.13 -18.30
C LEU A 194 4.83 -3.75 -18.67
N ALA A 195 5.93 -2.99 -18.65
CA ALA A 195 7.27 -3.46 -19.02
C ALA A 195 7.86 -4.52 -18.07
N GLY A 196 7.25 -4.69 -16.89
CA GLY A 196 7.50 -5.82 -15.99
C GLY A 196 8.04 -5.43 -14.61
N VAL A 197 7.69 -6.26 -13.62
CA VAL A 197 7.97 -6.02 -12.18
C VAL A 197 9.47 -5.97 -11.87
N LYS A 198 10.33 -6.59 -12.68
CA LYS A 198 11.78 -6.52 -12.46
C LYS A 198 12.35 -5.12 -12.70
N TRP A 199 11.82 -4.39 -13.68
CA TRP A 199 12.21 -3.02 -13.97
C TRP A 199 11.67 -2.06 -12.90
N ILE A 200 10.42 -2.26 -12.46
CA ILE A 200 9.83 -1.37 -11.47
C ILE A 200 10.55 -1.42 -10.12
N VAL A 201 10.98 -2.61 -9.68
CA VAL A 201 11.71 -2.72 -8.40
C VAL A 201 13.09 -2.07 -8.48
N ARG A 202 13.80 -2.21 -9.61
CA ARG A 202 15.08 -1.49 -9.84
C ARG A 202 14.88 0.02 -9.84
N LEU A 203 13.83 0.51 -10.49
CA LEU A 203 13.48 1.93 -10.49
C LEU A 203 13.10 2.42 -9.09
N GLN A 204 12.36 1.63 -8.32
CA GLN A 204 11.93 1.96 -6.96
C GLN A 204 13.12 2.16 -6.02
N LEU A 205 14.13 1.30 -6.12
CA LEU A 205 15.40 1.47 -5.38
C LEU A 205 16.13 2.76 -5.80
N LEU A 206 16.14 3.07 -7.10
CA LEU A 206 16.73 4.30 -7.61
C LEU A 206 15.98 5.55 -7.12
N LEU A 207 14.65 5.52 -7.12
CA LEU A 207 13.82 6.61 -6.61
C LEU A 207 14.06 6.82 -5.10
N LEU A 208 14.18 5.74 -4.31
CA LEU A 208 14.53 5.86 -2.89
C LEU A 208 15.88 6.54 -2.71
N ALA A 209 16.89 6.16 -3.51
CA ALA A 209 18.21 6.79 -3.46
C ALA A 209 18.14 8.29 -3.78
N ALA A 210 17.37 8.69 -4.80
CA ALA A 210 17.18 10.09 -5.14
C ALA A 210 16.48 10.87 -4.01
N LEU A 211 15.45 10.29 -3.37
CA LEU A 211 14.78 10.92 -2.22
C LEU A 211 15.71 11.05 -1.01
N ALA A 212 16.55 10.04 -0.75
CA ALA A 212 17.53 10.10 0.32
C ALA A 212 18.54 11.24 0.07
N VAL A 213 19.05 11.37 -1.15
CA VAL A 213 19.93 12.48 -1.54
C VAL A 213 19.23 13.83 -1.38
N SER A 214 17.99 13.97 -1.85
CA SER A 214 17.23 15.22 -1.68
C SER A 214 16.99 15.58 -0.21
N THR A 215 16.78 14.59 0.65
CA THR A 215 16.59 14.80 2.09
C THR A 215 17.89 15.23 2.74
N LEU A 216 19.02 14.60 2.38
CA LEU A 216 20.33 14.99 2.87
C LEU A 216 20.69 16.42 2.43
N ASP A 217 20.42 16.77 1.18
CA ASP A 217 20.66 18.10 0.64
C ASP A 217 19.85 19.17 1.38
N PHE A 218 18.56 18.90 1.64
CA PHE A 218 17.72 19.78 2.46
C PHE A 218 18.26 19.97 3.88
N VAL A 219 18.74 18.89 4.52
CA VAL A 219 19.32 18.94 5.87
C VAL A 219 20.63 19.74 5.87
N ILE A 220 21.52 19.51 4.90
CA ILE A 220 22.76 20.27 4.72
C ILE A 220 22.47 21.74 4.44
N GLY A 221 21.49 22.03 3.58
CA GLY A 221 21.01 23.39 3.28
C GLY A 221 20.49 24.11 4.53
N SER A 222 19.76 23.40 5.39
CA SER A 222 19.27 23.94 6.67
C SER A 222 20.42 24.31 7.63
N PHE A 223 21.47 23.49 7.71
CA PHE A 223 22.63 23.77 8.56
C PHE A 223 23.56 24.83 7.99
N SER A 224 23.72 24.91 6.66
CA SER A 224 24.58 25.90 5.98
C SER A 224 23.94 27.29 5.88
N HIS A 225 22.62 27.41 6.01
CA HIS A 225 21.93 28.70 6.09
C HIS A 225 22.12 29.43 7.44
N LEU A 226 22.83 28.82 8.40
CA LEU A 226 23.07 29.37 9.74
C LEU A 226 24.41 30.12 9.89
N ASP A 227 25.16 30.36 8.81
CA ASP A 227 26.32 31.26 8.80
C ASP A 227 25.98 32.63 8.14
N PRO A 228 25.37 33.58 8.88
CA PRO A 228 25.42 34.99 8.52
C PRO A 228 26.76 35.56 9.03
N GLY A 229 27.82 35.37 8.24
CA GLY A 229 29.08 36.12 8.39
C GLY A 229 28.97 37.51 7.82
#